data_AF-A0AAV8X490-F1
#
_entry.id   AF-A0AAV8X490-F1
#
_cell.length_a   1.000
_cell.length_b   1.000
_cell.length_c   1.000
_cell.angle_alpha   90.00
_cell.angle_beta   90.00
_cell.angle_gamma   90.00
#
_symmetry.space_group_name_H-M   'P 1'
#
loop_
_entity.id
_entity.type
_entity.pdbx_description
1 polymer ?
#
loop_
_entity_poly.entity_id
_entity_poly.type
_entity_poly.pdbx_seq_one_letter_code
_entity_poly.pdbx_strand_id
1 'polypeptide(L)'
;MSSVVDTLIEMGFSKERAELAVNRTGGNDVQIAMDWLLSHEEELATPVLAPASIEAPQNVNETGSTDDKVTSEVPEAAPLAKSIQCDDCGKLFKTNEEVEFHASKSGHEHFSESTEEKKPLTEEEKKEQLAKIEAKLRQRRLEREAREKEEALLKEKIRIKSGKELLEAKKKHDELEMKKIVEQRKREKEEERLARQRVKEQIEQDKLARKAKFSGGSNIEVTSPPLAKPAIPKASAANYSEVKLQIRLPNGTALTQTFGAKEPLSAVRLYVEMHRKDADGPFNLMTTFPRK
;
A
#
# COMPACT_ATOMS: atom_id res chain seq x y z
N MET A 1 -0.86 -8.61 30.87
CA MET A 1 -0.90 -8.09 29.48
C MET A 1 -0.48 -9.24 28.61
N SER A 2 -1.28 -9.65 27.62
CA SER A 2 -0.83 -10.60 26.61
C SER A 2 0.32 -9.97 25.83
N SER A 3 1.35 -10.75 25.50
CA SER A 3 2.39 -10.28 24.60
C SER A 3 1.87 -10.32 23.16
N VAL A 4 2.48 -9.51 22.28
CA VAL A 4 2.18 -9.56 20.83
C VAL A 4 2.41 -10.97 20.27
N VAL A 5 3.37 -11.71 20.82
CA VAL A 5 3.64 -13.12 20.49
C VAL A 5 2.45 -14.02 20.86
N ASP A 6 1.87 -13.88 22.04
CA ASP A 6 0.73 -14.70 22.48
C ASP A 6 -0.48 -14.49 21.56
N THR A 7 -0.79 -13.24 21.20
CA THR A 7 -1.91 -12.93 20.28
C THR A 7 -1.67 -13.48 18.87
N LEU A 8 -0.43 -13.49 18.38
CA LEU A 8 -0.10 -14.12 17.09
C LEU A 8 -0.21 -15.66 17.15
N ILE A 9 0.10 -16.28 18.29
CA ILE A 9 -0.12 -17.72 18.52
C ILE A 9 -1.62 -18.04 18.57
N GLU A 10 -2.43 -17.22 19.24
CA GLU A 10 -3.90 -17.34 19.24
C GLU A 10 -4.50 -17.21 17.83
N MET A 11 -3.86 -16.44 16.95
CA MET A 11 -4.23 -16.31 15.53
C MET A 11 -3.73 -17.46 14.64
N GLY A 12 -3.02 -18.45 15.18
CA GLY A 12 -2.57 -19.65 14.47
C GLY A 12 -1.16 -19.59 13.87
N PHE A 13 -0.37 -18.55 14.15
CA PHE A 13 1.05 -18.53 13.76
C PHE A 13 1.90 -19.34 14.74
N SER A 14 2.95 -20.01 14.26
CA SER A 14 3.87 -20.73 15.15
C SER A 14 4.65 -19.75 16.03
N LYS A 15 4.92 -20.16 17.28
CA LYS A 15 5.61 -19.35 18.29
C LYS A 15 6.93 -18.76 17.78
N GLU A 16 7.76 -19.59 17.14
CA GLU A 16 9.05 -19.18 16.57
C GLU A 16 8.89 -18.08 15.50
N ARG A 17 7.86 -18.17 14.64
CA ARG A 17 7.57 -17.20 13.59
C ARG A 17 7.04 -15.90 14.19
N ALA A 18 6.17 -15.98 15.21
CA ALA A 18 5.67 -14.83 15.96
C ALA A 18 6.79 -14.08 16.71
N GLU A 19 7.72 -14.80 17.37
CA GLU A 19 8.90 -14.23 18.01
C GLU A 19 9.84 -13.57 16.98
N LEU A 20 10.10 -14.23 15.84
CA LEU A 20 10.92 -13.67 14.76
C LEU A 20 10.31 -12.37 14.19
N ALA A 21 8.99 -12.36 13.97
CA ALA A 21 8.26 -11.18 13.50
C ALA A 21 8.33 -10.03 14.50
N VAL A 22 8.05 -10.29 15.78
CA VAL A 22 8.15 -9.32 16.88
C VAL A 22 9.56 -8.74 17.00
N ASN A 23 10.59 -9.59 16.91
CA ASN A 23 11.99 -9.15 16.90
C ASN A 23 12.35 -8.31 15.66
N ARG A 24 11.71 -8.56 14.50
CA ARG A 24 11.99 -7.85 13.26
C ARG A 24 11.23 -6.53 13.12
N THR A 25 10.03 -6.42 13.70
CA THR A 25 9.16 -5.23 13.63
C THR A 25 9.25 -4.32 14.85
N GLY A 26 10.02 -4.71 15.88
CA GLY A 26 10.20 -3.91 17.10
C GLY A 26 9.10 -4.12 18.16
N GLY A 27 8.33 -5.19 18.03
CA GLY A 27 7.56 -5.83 19.09
C GLY A 27 6.39 -5.09 19.74
N ASN A 28 6.03 -3.89 19.25
CA ASN A 28 4.99 -3.06 19.86
C ASN A 28 3.61 -3.16 19.18
N ASP A 29 3.51 -3.75 17.99
CA ASP A 29 2.27 -3.78 17.20
C ASP A 29 2.03 -5.16 16.54
N VAL A 30 0.87 -5.74 16.82
CA VAL A 30 0.39 -7.01 16.26
C VAL A 30 0.20 -6.90 14.74
N GLN A 31 -0.30 -5.76 14.25
CA GLN A 31 -0.62 -5.58 12.83
C GLN A 31 0.66 -5.52 11.98
N ILE A 32 1.70 -4.83 12.45
CA ILE A 32 2.98 -4.73 11.75
C ILE A 32 3.69 -6.10 11.77
N ALA A 33 3.66 -6.82 12.91
CA ALA A 33 4.17 -8.18 12.99
C ALA A 33 3.42 -9.14 12.04
N MET A 34 2.09 -9.02 11.95
CA MET A 34 1.26 -9.82 11.05
C MET A 34 1.48 -9.51 9.56
N ASP A 35 1.65 -8.25 9.18
CA ASP A 35 1.98 -7.85 7.81
C ASP A 35 3.38 -8.35 7.40
N TRP A 36 4.35 -8.30 8.32
CA TRP A 36 5.66 -8.93 8.13
C TRP A 36 5.54 -10.46 7.97
N LEU A 37 4.72 -11.12 8.80
CA LEU A 37 4.46 -12.56 8.70
C LEU A 37 3.88 -12.94 7.33
N LEU A 38 2.84 -12.26 6.88
CA LEU A 38 2.15 -12.52 5.60
C LEU A 38 3.05 -12.23 4.40
N SER A 39 3.82 -11.15 4.43
CA SER A 39 4.76 -10.80 3.34
C SER A 39 5.97 -11.73 3.24
N HIS A 40 6.32 -12.46 4.30
CA HIS A 40 7.43 -13.43 4.35
C HIS A 40 6.92 -14.89 4.43
N GLU A 41 5.69 -15.14 4.00
CA GLU A 41 5.07 -16.47 4.04
C GLU A 41 5.67 -17.48 3.05
N GLU A 42 6.30 -17.00 1.97
CA GLU A 42 6.77 -17.85 0.87
C GLU A 42 8.25 -18.28 0.99
N GLU A 43 9.04 -17.70 1.91
CA GLU A 43 10.50 -17.96 1.98
C GLU A 43 10.86 -19.33 2.60
N LEU A 44 9.94 -19.97 3.33
CA LEU A 44 10.10 -21.34 3.85
C LEU A 44 8.84 -22.21 3.68
N ALA A 45 8.21 -22.16 2.50
CA ALA A 45 7.22 -23.15 2.07
C ALA A 45 7.86 -24.52 1.69
N THR A 46 8.83 -24.98 2.49
CA THR A 46 9.33 -26.36 2.48
C THR A 46 8.74 -27.08 3.69
N PRO A 47 8.00 -28.21 3.52
CA PRO A 47 7.32 -28.87 4.62
C PRO A 47 8.32 -29.59 5.51
N VAL A 48 8.82 -28.90 6.54
CA VAL A 48 9.51 -29.54 7.66
C VAL A 48 8.44 -30.22 8.53
N LEU A 49 8.13 -31.46 8.16
CA LEU A 49 7.53 -32.43 9.07
C LEU A 49 8.41 -32.51 10.32
N ALA A 50 7.92 -31.99 11.45
CA ALA A 50 8.61 -32.11 12.71
C ALA A 50 8.57 -33.57 13.20
N PRO A 51 9.72 -34.26 13.36
CA PRO A 51 9.73 -35.52 14.07
C PRO A 51 9.62 -35.24 15.57
N ALA A 52 8.55 -35.75 16.19
CA ALA A 52 8.39 -35.68 17.64
C ALA A 52 9.55 -36.43 18.33
N SER A 53 10.08 -35.87 19.41
CA SER A 53 11.23 -36.45 20.10
C SER A 53 10.83 -37.60 21.03
N ILE A 54 11.33 -38.78 20.69
CA ILE A 54 12.04 -39.73 21.58
C ILE A 54 11.39 -40.03 22.95
N GLU A 55 10.84 -41.24 23.06
CA GLU A 55 11.28 -42.14 24.14
C GLU A 55 11.94 -43.37 23.50
N ALA A 56 13.15 -43.69 23.97
CA ALA A 56 13.81 -44.98 23.77
C ALA A 56 14.16 -45.52 25.16
N PRO A 57 14.41 -46.83 25.32
CA PRO A 57 15.83 -47.19 25.30
C PRO A 57 16.17 -48.62 24.79
N GLN A 58 17.18 -48.70 23.90
CA GLN A 58 18.11 -49.84 23.65
C GLN A 58 17.49 -51.15 23.07
N ASN A 59 18.20 -52.04 22.35
CA ASN A 59 19.62 -52.25 22.01
C ASN A 59 19.65 -53.15 20.72
N VAL A 60 20.71 -53.39 19.92
CA VAL A 60 22.18 -53.19 19.95
C VAL A 60 22.71 -53.05 18.49
N ASN A 61 23.96 -52.60 18.31
CA ASN A 61 24.97 -52.94 17.26
C ASN A 61 24.54 -53.04 15.76
N GLU A 62 25.06 -52.25 14.79
CA GLU A 62 26.46 -51.82 14.52
C GLU A 62 27.40 -53.03 14.30
N THR A 63 27.95 -53.34 13.12
CA THR A 63 28.83 -52.57 12.20
C THR A 63 28.73 -53.22 10.80
N GLY A 64 28.90 -52.53 9.67
CA GLY A 64 30.14 -51.91 9.20
C GLY A 64 30.94 -52.89 8.34
N SER A 65 30.74 -52.84 7.01
CA SER A 65 31.41 -53.73 6.03
C SER A 65 32.54 -52.99 5.29
N THR A 66 33.73 -53.58 5.25
CA THR A 66 34.82 -53.18 4.34
C THR A 66 35.65 -54.39 3.88
N ASP A 67 35.59 -54.63 2.58
CA ASP A 67 36.60 -55.20 1.68
C ASP A 67 37.03 -56.69 1.70
N ASP A 68 37.64 -57.04 0.56
CA ASP A 68 38.35 -58.26 0.14
C ASP A 68 37.55 -59.57 -0.11
N LYS A 69 37.22 -59.74 -1.40
CA LYS A 69 37.80 -60.80 -2.27
C LYS A 69 37.25 -62.23 -2.23
N VAL A 70 36.50 -62.53 -3.30
CA VAL A 70 36.65 -63.70 -4.21
C VAL A 70 37.15 -65.01 -3.58
N THR A 71 36.29 -66.05 -3.56
CA THR A 71 36.44 -67.29 -4.37
C THR A 71 35.13 -68.10 -4.36
N SER A 72 34.87 -68.77 -5.48
CA SER A 72 33.86 -69.78 -5.81
C SER A 72 33.16 -70.54 -4.68
N GLU A 73 31.84 -70.75 -4.80
CA GLU A 73 31.23 -72.04 -5.17
C GLU A 73 29.71 -71.88 -5.41
N VAL A 74 29.09 -72.76 -6.22
CA VAL A 74 27.69 -72.67 -6.68
C VAL A 74 26.85 -73.77 -6.04
N PRO A 75 25.64 -73.45 -5.53
CA PRO A 75 24.48 -74.26 -5.92
C PRO A 75 23.21 -73.44 -6.21
N GLU A 76 22.66 -73.69 -7.41
CA GLU A 76 21.26 -74.07 -7.67
C GLU A 76 20.06 -73.17 -7.25
N ALA A 77 19.44 -72.57 -8.28
CA ALA A 77 18.00 -72.38 -8.48
C ALA A 77 17.15 -71.54 -7.48
N ALA A 78 17.16 -70.22 -7.68
CA ALA A 78 15.96 -69.38 -7.54
C ALA A 78 15.93 -68.31 -8.66
N PRO A 79 14.78 -67.99 -9.28
CA PRO A 79 14.73 -66.97 -10.33
C PRO A 79 14.81 -65.57 -9.71
N LEU A 80 15.97 -64.93 -9.83
CA LEU A 80 16.10 -63.49 -9.54
C LEU A 80 15.21 -62.71 -10.53
N ALA A 81 14.22 -61.99 -10.01
CA ALA A 81 13.30 -61.19 -10.80
C ALA A 81 14.05 -60.09 -11.56
N LYS A 82 13.76 -59.97 -12.86
CA LYS A 82 14.49 -59.08 -13.79
C LYS A 82 13.65 -57.87 -14.23
N SER A 83 12.36 -57.88 -13.91
CA SER A 83 11.44 -56.76 -14.08
C SER A 83 10.28 -56.88 -13.09
N ILE A 84 9.58 -55.77 -12.86
CA ILE A 84 8.34 -55.74 -12.09
C ILE A 84 7.21 -55.41 -13.06
N GLN A 85 6.12 -56.19 -13.08
CA GLN A 85 4.94 -55.89 -13.88
C GLN A 85 3.80 -55.38 -13.00
N CYS A 86 3.04 -54.40 -13.47
CA CYS A 86 1.78 -54.01 -12.83
C CYS A 86 0.65 -54.93 -13.31
N ASP A 87 0.00 -55.64 -12.39
CA ASP A 87 -1.06 -56.60 -12.72
C ASP A 87 -2.32 -55.89 -13.24
N ASP A 88 -2.60 -54.69 -12.75
CA ASP A 88 -3.75 -53.85 -13.14
C ASP A 88 -3.64 -53.30 -14.58
N CYS A 89 -2.48 -53.34 -15.23
CA CYS A 89 -2.32 -52.83 -16.60
C CYS A 89 -1.27 -53.51 -17.51
N GLY A 90 -0.64 -54.61 -17.06
CA GLY A 90 0.33 -55.38 -17.83
C GLY A 90 1.62 -54.63 -18.20
N LYS A 91 1.95 -53.51 -17.54
CA LYS A 91 3.17 -52.74 -17.82
C LYS A 91 4.35 -53.29 -17.05
N LEU A 92 5.40 -53.65 -17.78
CA LEU A 92 6.72 -54.05 -17.25
C LEU A 92 7.59 -52.83 -16.94
N PHE A 93 8.29 -52.85 -15.81
CA PHE A 93 9.18 -51.81 -15.29
C PHE A 93 10.55 -52.41 -14.96
N LYS A 94 11.61 -51.59 -15.10
CA LYS A 94 13.00 -52.02 -14.90
C LYS A 94 13.59 -51.68 -13.54
N THR A 95 13.05 -50.67 -12.86
CA THR A 95 13.53 -50.20 -11.57
C THR A 95 12.34 -49.93 -10.67
N ASN A 96 12.56 -49.98 -9.35
CA ASN A 96 11.51 -49.67 -8.37
C ASN A 96 11.02 -48.21 -8.50
N GLU A 97 11.89 -47.30 -8.93
CA GLU A 97 11.55 -45.90 -9.22
C GLU A 97 10.50 -45.76 -10.35
N GLU A 98 10.55 -46.61 -11.39
CA GLU A 98 9.54 -46.63 -12.45
C GLU A 98 8.18 -47.16 -11.93
N VAL A 99 8.21 -48.09 -10.98
CA VAL A 99 7.04 -48.66 -10.28
C VAL A 99 6.37 -47.58 -9.42
N GLU A 100 7.14 -46.86 -8.59
CA GLU A 100 6.67 -45.73 -7.77
C GLU A 100 6.09 -44.60 -8.63
N PHE A 101 6.74 -44.25 -9.75
CA PHE A 101 6.22 -43.25 -10.69
C PHE A 101 4.94 -43.72 -11.39
N HIS A 102 4.78 -45.02 -11.64
CA HIS A 102 3.53 -45.56 -12.16
C HIS A 102 2.42 -45.55 -11.11
N ALA A 103 2.70 -46.06 -9.90
CA ALA A 103 1.77 -46.07 -8.78
C ALA A 103 1.24 -44.67 -8.46
N SER A 104 2.13 -43.67 -8.33
CA SER A 104 1.75 -42.28 -8.06
C SER A 104 0.98 -41.59 -9.20
N LYS A 105 1.08 -42.08 -10.44
CA LYS A 105 0.45 -41.46 -11.62
C LYS A 105 -0.83 -42.14 -12.09
N SER A 106 -1.00 -43.45 -11.88
CA SER A 106 -2.22 -44.18 -12.22
C SER A 106 -2.97 -44.76 -11.02
N GLY A 107 -2.42 -44.70 -9.80
CA GLY A 107 -3.08 -45.24 -8.61
C GLY A 107 -3.16 -46.77 -8.60
N HIS A 108 -2.21 -47.44 -9.26
CA HIS A 108 -2.14 -48.90 -9.30
C HIS A 108 -1.18 -49.39 -8.22
N GLU A 109 -1.60 -50.40 -7.47
CA GLU A 109 -0.88 -50.89 -6.28
C GLU A 109 -0.48 -52.37 -6.40
N HIS A 110 -1.07 -53.13 -7.33
CA HIS A 110 -0.71 -54.52 -7.56
C HIS A 110 0.42 -54.63 -8.59
N PHE A 111 1.56 -55.10 -8.09
CA PHE A 111 2.77 -55.36 -8.85
C PHE A 111 3.31 -56.75 -8.55
N SER A 112 3.58 -57.53 -9.59
CA SER A 112 4.18 -58.86 -9.50
C SER A 112 5.58 -58.88 -10.13
N GLU A 113 6.44 -59.74 -9.61
CA GLU A 113 7.81 -59.93 -10.12
C GLU A 113 7.78 -60.80 -11.40
N SER A 114 8.32 -60.26 -12.50
CA SER A 114 8.28 -60.90 -13.81
C SER A 114 9.70 -61.14 -14.35
N THR A 115 9.86 -62.21 -15.12
CA THR A 115 11.19 -62.63 -15.63
C THR A 115 11.51 -62.06 -17.01
N GLU A 116 10.60 -61.28 -17.59
CA GLU A 116 10.76 -60.69 -18.93
C GLU A 116 11.68 -59.47 -18.90
N GLU A 117 12.91 -59.64 -19.40
CA GLU A 117 13.83 -58.53 -19.65
C GLU A 117 13.29 -57.63 -20.77
N LYS A 118 12.71 -56.49 -20.39
CA LYS A 118 12.31 -55.43 -21.34
C LYS A 118 13.53 -55.07 -22.20
N LYS A 119 13.49 -55.34 -23.52
CA LYS A 119 14.62 -55.08 -24.43
C LYS A 119 15.15 -53.65 -24.22
N PRO A 120 16.44 -53.45 -23.91
CA PRO A 120 16.96 -52.11 -23.67
C PRO A 120 16.80 -51.25 -24.92
N LEU A 121 16.19 -50.07 -24.75
CA LEU A 121 16.09 -49.04 -25.76
C LEU A 121 17.47 -48.83 -26.40
N THR A 122 17.54 -48.84 -27.73
CA THR A 122 18.83 -48.75 -28.45
C THR A 122 19.52 -47.43 -28.11
N GLU A 123 20.85 -47.42 -28.16
CA GLU A 123 21.61 -46.23 -27.77
C GLU A 123 21.26 -45.00 -28.61
N GLU A 124 20.86 -45.20 -29.87
CA GLU A 124 20.42 -44.15 -30.78
C GLU A 124 19.08 -43.54 -30.35
N GLU A 125 18.06 -44.37 -30.05
CA GLU A 125 16.76 -43.89 -29.55
C GLU A 125 16.90 -43.13 -28.22
N LYS A 126 17.81 -43.57 -27.33
CA LYS A 126 18.14 -42.83 -26.11
C LYS A 126 18.80 -41.49 -26.41
N LYS A 127 19.77 -41.44 -27.32
CA LYS A 127 20.44 -40.20 -27.75
C LYS A 127 19.44 -39.21 -28.37
N GLU A 128 18.51 -39.69 -29.20
CA GLU A 128 17.43 -38.85 -29.77
C GLU A 128 16.45 -38.33 -28.72
N GLN A 129 16.02 -39.16 -27.77
CA GLN A 129 15.15 -38.72 -26.68
C GLN A 129 15.84 -37.67 -25.80
N LEU A 130 17.11 -37.85 -25.46
CA LEU A 130 17.91 -36.86 -24.73
C LEU A 130 18.08 -35.57 -25.53
N ALA A 131 18.40 -35.63 -26.83
CA ALA A 131 18.48 -34.46 -27.69
C ALA A 131 17.14 -33.70 -27.80
N LYS A 132 16.02 -34.42 -27.86
CA LYS A 132 14.67 -33.84 -27.88
C LYS A 132 14.28 -33.19 -26.55
N ILE A 133 14.71 -33.77 -25.43
CA ILE A 133 14.55 -33.18 -24.09
C ILE A 133 15.41 -31.91 -23.96
N GLU A 134 16.67 -31.95 -24.39
CA GLU A 134 17.58 -30.79 -24.35
C GLU A 134 17.08 -29.65 -25.26
N ALA A 135 16.62 -29.96 -26.48
CA ALA A 135 16.03 -28.98 -27.38
C ALA A 135 14.80 -28.31 -26.76
N LYS A 136 13.91 -29.08 -26.10
CA LYS A 136 12.72 -28.55 -25.42
C LYS A 136 13.09 -27.69 -24.20
N LEU A 137 14.13 -28.08 -23.44
CA LEU A 137 14.68 -27.26 -22.35
C LEU A 137 15.28 -25.94 -22.87
N ARG A 138 16.04 -26.00 -23.97
CA ARG A 138 16.64 -24.82 -24.61
C ARG A 138 15.58 -23.87 -25.16
N GLN A 139 14.54 -24.40 -25.80
CA GLN A 139 13.38 -23.62 -26.25
C GLN A 139 12.67 -22.92 -25.08
N ARG A 140 12.38 -23.65 -23.98
CA ARG A 140 11.73 -23.09 -22.79
C ARG A 140 12.58 -22.05 -22.05
N ARG A 141 13.92 -22.15 -22.13
CA ARG A 141 14.84 -21.12 -21.62
C ARG A 141 14.79 -19.85 -22.47
N LEU A 142 14.84 -19.97 -23.79
CA LEU A 142 14.76 -18.82 -24.71
C LEU A 142 13.41 -18.10 -24.61
N GLU A 143 12.31 -18.84 -24.50
CA GLU A 143 10.96 -18.29 -24.26
C GLU A 143 10.88 -17.52 -22.94
N ARG A 144 11.43 -18.08 -21.85
CA ARG A 144 11.51 -17.42 -20.55
C ARG A 144 12.34 -16.13 -20.62
N GLU A 145 13.52 -16.18 -21.22
CA GLU A 145 14.42 -15.03 -21.36
C GLU A 145 13.80 -13.92 -22.23
N ALA A 146 13.07 -14.28 -23.30
CA ALA A 146 12.33 -13.33 -24.13
C ALA A 146 11.23 -12.63 -23.32
N ARG A 147 10.41 -13.41 -22.58
CA ARG A 147 9.35 -12.86 -21.71
C ARG A 147 9.92 -11.95 -20.62
N GLU A 148 11.00 -12.35 -19.95
CA GLU A 148 11.64 -11.54 -18.91
C GLU A 148 12.22 -10.22 -19.48
N LYS A 149 12.78 -10.24 -20.71
CA LYS A 149 13.19 -9.02 -21.42
C LYS A 149 12.01 -8.12 -21.77
N GLU A 150 10.89 -8.68 -22.23
CA GLU A 150 9.68 -7.91 -22.53
C GLU A 150 9.07 -7.29 -21.26
N GLU A 151 8.97 -8.06 -20.17
CA GLU A 151 8.52 -7.58 -18.85
C GLU A 151 9.44 -6.47 -18.31
N ALA A 152 10.77 -6.58 -18.45
CA ALA A 152 11.72 -5.53 -18.09
C ALA A 152 11.52 -4.26 -18.92
N LEU A 153 11.37 -4.37 -20.25
CA LEU A 153 11.10 -3.24 -21.14
C LEU A 153 9.74 -2.59 -20.85
N LEU A 154 8.72 -3.36 -20.47
CA LEU A 154 7.43 -2.83 -20.04
C LEU A 154 7.56 -2.10 -18.70
N LYS A 155 8.27 -2.65 -17.72
CA LYS A 155 8.52 -2.02 -16.41
C LYS A 155 9.27 -0.69 -16.55
N GLU A 156 10.28 -0.62 -17.40
CA GLU A 156 10.96 0.65 -17.70
C GLU A 156 10.05 1.65 -18.42
N LYS A 157 9.28 1.21 -19.43
CA LYS A 157 8.27 2.05 -20.10
C LYS A 157 7.24 2.58 -19.12
N ILE A 158 6.78 1.78 -18.14
CA ILE A 158 5.84 2.21 -17.10
C ILE A 158 6.48 3.28 -16.21
N ARG A 159 7.72 3.09 -15.74
CA ARG A 159 8.47 4.11 -14.97
C ARG A 159 8.58 5.44 -15.71
N ILE A 160 8.90 5.41 -17.02
CA ILE A 160 9.01 6.63 -17.84
C ILE A 160 7.62 7.27 -18.05
N LYS A 161 6.59 6.46 -18.31
CA LYS A 161 5.21 6.92 -18.49
C LYS A 161 4.66 7.58 -17.23
N SER A 162 4.81 6.97 -16.05
CA SER A 162 4.28 7.53 -14.79
C SER A 162 4.96 8.86 -14.42
N GLY A 163 6.27 8.98 -14.65
CA GLY A 163 6.98 10.26 -14.51
C GLY A 163 6.45 11.34 -15.47
N LYS A 164 6.21 10.99 -16.73
CA LYS A 164 5.61 11.91 -17.72
C LYS A 164 4.16 12.26 -17.36
N GLU A 165 3.38 11.30 -16.90
CA GLU A 165 1.97 11.44 -16.52
C GLU A 165 1.81 12.38 -15.33
N LEU A 166 2.67 12.29 -14.32
CA LEU A 166 2.67 13.21 -13.17
C LEU A 166 2.98 14.66 -13.62
N LEU A 167 3.97 14.83 -14.51
CA LEU A 167 4.30 16.12 -15.14
C LEU A 167 3.14 16.68 -15.98
N GLU A 168 2.43 15.84 -16.73
CA GLU A 168 1.31 16.24 -17.57
C GLU A 168 0.04 16.52 -16.75
N ALA A 169 -0.21 15.75 -15.69
CA ALA A 169 -1.29 15.97 -14.73
C ALA A 169 -1.12 17.31 -14.01
N LYS A 170 0.11 17.64 -13.57
CA LYS A 170 0.39 18.94 -12.96
C LYS A 170 0.14 20.10 -13.93
N LYS A 171 0.64 20.01 -15.17
CA LYS A 171 0.35 21.03 -16.20
C LYS A 171 -1.15 21.20 -16.47
N LYS A 172 -1.89 20.09 -16.56
CA LYS A 172 -3.35 20.12 -16.73
C LYS A 172 -4.06 20.75 -15.54
N HIS A 173 -3.59 20.51 -14.31
CA HIS A 173 -4.11 21.16 -13.11
C HIS A 173 -3.90 22.68 -13.17
N ASP A 174 -2.65 23.12 -13.38
CA ASP A 174 -2.28 24.53 -13.46
C ASP A 174 -3.05 25.25 -14.61
N GLU A 175 -3.22 24.59 -15.76
CA GLU A 175 -4.05 25.09 -16.86
C GLU A 175 -5.53 25.22 -16.49
N LEU A 176 -6.10 24.27 -15.76
CA LEU A 176 -7.50 24.30 -15.33
C LEU A 176 -7.76 25.41 -14.30
N GLU A 177 -6.82 25.64 -13.38
CA GLU A 177 -6.87 26.77 -12.46
C GLU A 177 -6.80 28.11 -13.21
N MET A 178 -5.84 28.26 -14.12
CA MET A 178 -5.73 29.47 -14.95
C MET A 178 -6.97 29.70 -15.83
N LYS A 179 -7.54 28.63 -16.42
CA LYS A 179 -8.81 28.69 -17.18
C LYS A 179 -9.97 29.16 -16.28
N LYS A 180 -10.11 28.62 -15.06
CA LYS A 180 -11.15 29.06 -14.09
C LYS A 180 -10.99 30.53 -13.71
N ILE A 181 -9.78 31.00 -13.42
CA ILE A 181 -9.51 32.41 -13.07
C ILE A 181 -9.87 33.34 -14.25
N VAL A 182 -9.54 32.96 -15.49
CA VAL A 182 -9.89 33.73 -16.69
C VAL A 182 -11.41 33.72 -16.94
N GLU A 183 -12.09 32.59 -16.73
CA GLU A 183 -13.54 32.49 -16.87
C GLU A 183 -14.26 33.33 -15.81
N GLN A 184 -13.83 33.27 -14.54
CA GLN A 184 -14.36 34.10 -13.45
C GLN A 184 -14.22 35.59 -13.76
N ARG A 185 -13.02 36.05 -14.15
CA ARG A 185 -12.80 37.45 -14.56
C ARG A 185 -13.64 37.87 -15.77
N LYS A 186 -13.93 36.96 -16.72
CA LYS A 186 -14.83 37.25 -17.84
C LYS A 186 -16.28 37.37 -17.37
N ARG A 187 -16.75 36.43 -16.55
CA ARG A 187 -18.09 36.43 -15.96
C ARG A 187 -18.33 37.69 -15.13
N GLU A 188 -17.42 38.03 -14.20
CA GLU A 188 -17.46 39.27 -13.41
C GLU A 188 -17.52 40.51 -14.30
N LYS A 189 -16.70 40.59 -15.36
CA LYS A 189 -16.69 41.72 -16.30
C LYS A 189 -17.98 41.82 -17.13
N GLU A 190 -18.59 40.68 -17.49
CA GLU A 190 -19.86 40.64 -18.22
C GLU A 190 -21.04 41.01 -17.31
N GLU A 191 -21.06 40.51 -16.07
CA GLU A 191 -22.02 40.88 -15.04
C GLU A 191 -21.92 42.36 -14.66
N GLU A 192 -20.70 42.90 -14.51
CA GLU A 192 -20.48 44.33 -14.27
C GLU A 192 -20.96 45.18 -15.46
N ARG A 193 -20.69 44.73 -16.71
CA ARG A 193 -21.20 45.40 -17.92
C ARG A 193 -22.73 45.41 -17.96
N LEU A 194 -23.38 44.28 -17.64
CA LEU A 194 -24.83 44.16 -17.59
C LEU A 194 -25.44 44.98 -16.45
N ALA A 195 -24.80 45.03 -15.29
CA ALA A 195 -25.22 45.89 -14.17
C ALA A 195 -25.11 47.38 -14.53
N ARG A 196 -24.00 47.80 -15.15
CA ARG A 196 -23.80 49.17 -15.67
C ARG A 196 -24.85 49.52 -16.74
N GLN A 197 -25.23 48.57 -17.62
CA GLN A 197 -26.31 48.76 -18.59
C GLN A 197 -27.67 48.94 -17.91
N ARG A 198 -28.04 48.04 -16.99
CA ARG A 198 -29.30 48.11 -16.22
C ARG A 198 -29.43 49.44 -15.45
N VAL A 199 -28.37 49.91 -14.80
CA VAL A 199 -28.37 51.22 -14.11
C VAL A 199 -28.55 52.37 -15.11
N LYS A 200 -27.90 52.31 -16.27
CA LYS A 200 -28.06 53.33 -17.32
C LYS A 200 -29.50 53.39 -17.85
N GLU A 201 -30.11 52.24 -18.12
CA GLU A 201 -31.52 52.13 -18.53
C GLU A 201 -32.47 52.67 -17.45
N GLN A 202 -32.22 52.36 -16.18
CA GLN A 202 -33.02 52.86 -15.07
C GLN A 202 -32.92 54.40 -14.91
N ILE A 203 -31.73 54.97 -15.13
CA ILE A 203 -31.52 56.44 -15.15
C ILE A 203 -32.24 57.06 -16.37
N GLU A 204 -32.21 56.41 -17.53
CA GLU A 204 -32.92 56.88 -18.72
C GLU A 204 -34.44 56.87 -18.52
N GLN A 205 -34.98 55.81 -17.90
CA GLN A 205 -36.38 55.72 -17.51
C GLN A 205 -36.77 56.79 -16.48
N ASP A 206 -36.01 57.02 -15.40
CA ASP A 206 -36.30 58.11 -14.45
C ASP A 206 -36.19 59.49 -15.13
N LYS A 207 -35.23 59.69 -16.03
CA LYS A 207 -35.07 60.94 -16.78
C LYS A 207 -36.26 61.19 -17.72
N LEU A 208 -36.77 60.16 -18.40
CA LEU A 208 -37.97 60.24 -19.23
C LEU A 208 -39.22 60.49 -18.38
N ALA A 209 -39.40 59.76 -17.28
CA ALA A 209 -40.51 59.93 -16.35
C ALA A 209 -40.51 61.33 -15.70
N ARG A 210 -39.33 61.84 -15.31
CA ARG A 210 -39.16 63.19 -14.80
C ARG A 210 -39.40 64.25 -15.87
N LYS A 211 -38.96 64.04 -17.11
CA LYS A 211 -39.26 64.96 -18.23
C LYS A 211 -40.76 65.06 -18.48
N ALA A 212 -41.48 63.93 -18.45
CA ALA A 212 -42.94 63.88 -18.59
C ALA A 212 -43.66 64.54 -17.40
N LYS A 213 -43.22 64.28 -16.16
CA LYS A 213 -43.77 64.96 -14.96
C LYS A 213 -43.46 66.45 -14.93
N PHE A 214 -42.28 66.88 -15.38
CA PHE A 214 -41.91 68.29 -15.41
C PHE A 214 -42.63 69.08 -16.51
N SER A 215 -43.05 68.42 -17.61
CA SER A 215 -43.99 69.03 -18.57
C SER A 215 -45.46 69.01 -18.12
N GLY A 216 -45.77 68.43 -16.96
CA GLY A 216 -47.08 68.45 -16.29
C GLY A 216 -46.94 68.97 -14.86
N GLY A 217 -46.54 70.25 -14.74
CA GLY A 217 -45.99 70.77 -13.48
C GLY A 217 -46.97 70.86 -12.30
N SER A 218 -46.44 70.68 -11.09
CA SER A 218 -46.98 71.22 -9.84
C SER A 218 -45.99 71.11 -8.67
N ASN A 219 -45.73 72.27 -8.06
CA ASN A 219 -45.32 72.60 -6.68
C ASN A 219 -44.19 71.86 -5.93
N ILE A 220 -43.50 72.64 -5.09
CA ILE A 220 -42.44 72.25 -4.15
C ILE A 220 -43.01 72.31 -2.73
N GLU A 221 -42.61 71.39 -1.84
CA GLU A 221 -42.70 71.65 -0.40
C GLU A 221 -41.45 71.14 0.33
N VAL A 222 -40.91 71.98 1.21
CA VAL A 222 -39.68 71.76 1.97
C VAL A 222 -40.00 71.92 3.45
N THR A 223 -39.77 70.89 4.27
CA THR A 223 -39.84 71.02 5.74
C THR A 223 -38.72 70.27 6.45
N SER A 224 -38.10 71.01 7.38
CA SER A 224 -37.20 70.63 8.49
C SER A 224 -37.41 71.73 9.55
N PRO A 225 -37.13 71.58 10.88
CA PRO A 225 -35.89 71.03 11.46
C PRO A 225 -36.16 70.24 12.80
N PRO A 226 -35.34 70.28 13.89
CA PRO A 226 -34.08 69.53 14.09
C PRO A 226 -33.98 68.74 15.44
N LEU A 227 -32.76 68.22 15.73
CA LEU A 227 -32.26 67.56 16.97
C LEU A 227 -32.76 66.12 17.26
N ALA A 228 -31.95 65.18 17.80
CA ALA A 228 -30.54 65.19 18.19
C ALA A 228 -29.86 63.83 17.92
N LYS A 229 -28.53 63.77 17.79
CA LYS A 229 -27.74 62.53 17.62
C LYS A 229 -26.81 62.31 18.82
N PRO A 230 -26.76 61.11 19.43
CA PRO A 230 -25.68 60.77 20.36
C PRO A 230 -24.36 60.60 19.62
N ALA A 231 -23.25 60.96 20.26
CA ALA A 231 -21.91 60.85 19.68
C ALA A 231 -21.45 59.39 19.67
N ILE A 232 -21.45 58.78 18.48
CA ILE A 232 -20.80 57.49 18.24
C ILE A 232 -19.28 57.74 18.15
N PRO A 233 -18.42 57.04 18.90
CA PRO A 233 -16.97 57.18 18.73
C PRO A 233 -16.59 56.76 17.31
N LYS A 234 -15.81 57.59 16.62
CA LYS A 234 -15.32 57.30 15.27
C LYS A 234 -14.50 55.99 15.30
N ALA A 235 -14.99 54.97 14.62
CA ALA A 235 -14.18 53.80 14.30
C ALA A 235 -13.02 54.25 13.40
N SER A 236 -11.81 54.32 13.96
CA SER A 236 -10.59 54.42 13.17
C SER A 236 -10.50 53.20 12.26
N ALA A 237 -10.07 53.40 11.00
CA ALA A 237 -9.86 52.31 10.06
C ALA A 237 -9.00 51.21 10.71
N ALA A 238 -9.51 49.97 10.71
CA ALA A 238 -8.82 48.86 11.35
C ALA A 238 -7.55 48.53 10.57
N ASN A 239 -6.39 48.78 11.18
CA ASN A 239 -5.12 48.34 10.63
C ASN A 239 -5.00 46.82 10.82
N TYR A 240 -5.39 46.04 9.81
CA TYR A 240 -5.31 44.57 9.78
C TYR A 240 -3.86 44.01 9.79
N SER A 241 -2.88 44.80 10.24
CA SER A 241 -1.46 44.42 10.33
C SER A 241 -1.09 43.82 11.70
N GLU A 242 -1.91 44.02 12.72
CA GLU A 242 -1.65 43.63 14.10
C GLU A 242 -2.87 42.93 14.71
N VAL A 243 -2.61 41.88 15.52
CA VAL A 243 -3.63 41.06 16.19
C VAL A 243 -3.29 40.99 17.67
N LYS A 244 -4.23 41.41 18.52
CA LYS A 244 -4.09 41.31 19.98
C LYS A 244 -4.67 40.00 20.48
N LEU A 245 -3.83 39.14 21.05
CA LEU A 245 -4.22 37.85 21.63
C LEU A 245 -4.23 37.93 23.16
N GLN A 246 -5.24 37.29 23.76
CA GLN A 246 -5.36 37.12 25.22
C GLN A 246 -5.38 35.62 25.54
N ILE A 247 -4.29 35.10 26.08
CA ILE A 247 -4.14 33.71 26.53
C ILE A 247 -4.53 33.63 28.00
N ARG A 248 -5.49 32.77 28.35
CA ARG A 248 -5.88 32.49 29.74
C ARG A 248 -5.10 31.29 30.26
N LEU A 249 -4.43 31.45 31.40
CA LEU A 249 -3.65 30.40 32.06
C LEU A 249 -4.53 29.61 33.04
N PRO A 250 -4.14 28.37 33.40
CA PRO A 250 -4.88 27.56 34.38
C PRO A 250 -4.91 28.18 35.78
N ASN A 251 -3.96 29.06 36.12
CA ASN A 251 -3.97 29.86 37.35
C ASN A 251 -5.00 31.02 37.37
N GLY A 252 -5.77 31.21 36.30
CA GLY A 252 -6.75 32.30 36.15
C GLY A 252 -6.18 33.64 35.69
N THR A 253 -4.86 33.79 35.58
CA THR A 253 -4.24 34.99 34.98
C THR A 253 -4.40 34.98 33.46
N ALA A 254 -4.33 36.17 32.84
CA ALA A 254 -4.43 36.31 31.40
C ALA A 254 -3.23 37.08 30.83
N LEU A 255 -2.38 36.39 30.06
CA LEU A 255 -1.32 37.02 29.29
C LEU A 255 -1.92 37.68 28.05
N THR A 256 -1.64 38.96 27.85
CA THR A 256 -2.17 39.73 26.71
C THR A 256 -1.01 40.32 25.92
N GLN A 257 -0.96 40.08 24.62
CA GLN A 257 0.13 40.54 23.75
C GLN A 257 -0.38 40.86 22.34
N THR A 258 0.24 41.85 21.70
CA THR A 258 0.00 42.17 20.29
C THR A 258 1.07 41.49 19.43
N PHE A 259 0.62 40.80 18.39
CA PHE A 259 1.42 40.08 17.41
C PHE A 259 1.15 40.62 16.00
N GLY A 260 2.06 40.40 15.06
CA GLY A 260 1.84 40.73 13.65
C GLY A 260 0.82 39.80 12.99
N ALA A 261 -0.02 40.31 12.07
CA ALA A 261 -1.02 39.51 11.37
C ALA A 261 -0.45 38.41 10.45
N LYS A 262 0.86 38.38 10.23
CA LYS A 262 1.62 37.36 9.48
C LYS A 262 2.57 36.55 10.38
N GLU A 263 2.51 36.73 11.69
CA GLU A 263 3.43 36.10 12.64
C GLU A 263 3.01 34.65 12.92
N PRO A 264 3.94 33.68 12.99
CA PRO A 264 3.59 32.28 13.21
C PRO A 264 3.15 32.02 14.65
N LEU A 265 2.22 31.07 14.84
CA LEU A 265 1.74 30.66 16.17
C LEU A 265 2.84 30.09 17.09
N SER A 266 4.01 29.73 16.56
CA SER A 266 5.19 29.39 17.34
C SER A 266 5.69 30.56 18.20
N ALA A 267 5.59 31.80 17.73
CA ALA A 267 5.94 32.99 18.52
C ALA A 267 4.99 33.15 19.71
N VAL A 268 3.70 32.88 19.51
CA VAL A 268 2.69 32.87 20.59
C VAL A 268 3.00 31.79 21.63
N ARG A 269 3.43 30.60 21.18
CA ARG A 269 3.87 29.51 22.09
C ARG A 269 5.08 29.93 22.92
N LEU A 270 6.13 30.45 22.29
CA LEU A 270 7.34 30.92 22.99
C LEU A 270 7.02 32.05 23.98
N TYR A 271 6.15 32.99 23.61
CA TYR A 271 5.69 34.05 24.50
C TYR A 271 4.98 33.50 25.75
N VAL A 272 4.12 32.48 25.58
CA VAL A 272 3.48 31.81 26.73
C VAL A 272 4.52 31.07 27.57
N GLU A 273 5.48 30.38 26.96
CA GLU A 273 6.56 29.65 27.66
C GLU A 273 7.46 30.59 28.49
N MET A 274 7.82 31.76 27.97
CA MET A 274 8.64 32.76 28.68
C MET A 274 7.92 33.53 29.79
N HIS A 275 6.59 33.69 29.70
CA HIS A 275 5.81 34.51 30.64
C HIS A 275 4.87 33.72 31.55
N ARG A 276 4.76 32.40 31.37
CA ARG A 276 4.05 31.50 32.27
C ARG A 276 4.84 31.33 33.57
N LYS A 277 4.18 31.58 34.69
CA LYS A 277 4.71 31.35 36.06
C LYS A 277 4.14 30.08 36.71
N ASP A 278 3.42 29.28 35.93
CA ASP A 278 2.84 28.01 36.35
C ASP A 278 3.76 26.84 35.96
N ALA A 279 3.53 25.68 36.59
CA ALA A 279 4.31 24.45 36.46
C ALA A 279 4.87 24.18 35.05
N ASP A 280 6.19 24.02 35.00
CA ASP A 280 6.96 23.75 33.78
C ASP A 280 6.59 22.39 33.18
N GLY A 281 6.43 22.34 31.85
CA GLY A 281 5.94 21.15 31.15
C GLY A 281 5.03 21.44 29.95
N PRO A 282 4.76 20.41 29.12
CA PRO A 282 4.07 20.55 27.84
C PRO A 282 2.64 21.06 28.02
N PHE A 283 2.27 22.08 27.25
CA PHE A 283 0.94 22.67 27.23
C PHE A 283 0.35 22.70 25.82
N ASN A 284 -0.97 22.76 25.73
CA ASN A 284 -1.71 22.90 24.48
C ASN A 284 -2.56 24.17 24.52
N LEU A 285 -2.69 24.86 23.39
CA LEU A 285 -3.44 26.12 23.24
C LEU A 285 -4.73 25.85 22.47
N MET A 286 -5.88 26.20 23.04
CA MET A 286 -7.20 25.90 22.48
C MET A 286 -8.05 27.16 22.39
N THR A 287 -8.83 27.33 21.31
CA THR A 287 -9.84 28.39 21.20
C THR A 287 -11.18 27.91 21.73
N THR A 288 -11.85 28.72 22.56
CA THR A 288 -13.15 28.36 23.15
C THR A 288 -14.30 28.36 22.14
N PHE A 289 -14.17 29.13 21.05
CA PHE A 289 -15.18 29.23 19.99
C PHE A 289 -14.58 29.58 18.62
N PRO A 290 -14.95 28.88 17.53
CA PRO A 290 -15.48 27.52 17.55
C PRO A 290 -14.43 26.58 18.18
N ARG A 291 -14.85 25.54 18.90
CA ARG A 291 -13.92 24.48 19.31
C ARG A 291 -13.50 23.71 18.05
N LYS A 292 -12.21 23.71 17.76
CA LYS A 292 -11.52 22.93 16.74
C LYS A 292 -10.28 22.31 17.40
#